data_AF-A0A1B8QSM6-F1
#
_entry.id   AF-A0A1B8QSM6-F1
#
_cell.length_a   1.000
_cell.length_b   1.000
_cell.length_c   1.000
_cell.angle_alpha   90.00
_cell.angle_beta   90.00
_cell.angle_gamma   90.00
#
_symmetry.space_group_name_H-M   'P 1'
#
loop_
_entity.id
_entity.type
_entity.pdbx_description
1 polymer ?
#
loop_
_entity_poly.entity_id
_entity_poly.type
_entity_poly.pdbx_seq_one_letter_code
_entity_poly.pdbx_strand_id
1 'polypeptide(L)'
;MSEMTVVSVDGSFVDVVLPSDKSSDDYFTGGYVQWSSEYGIEQRGIERQLGGRLQLFGGVQGLAVGQNIKVFAGCNRTFTACQSKFNNTDNYGGSPHMPHKSPFDGTPIF
;
A
#
# COMPACT_ATOMS: atom_id res chain seq x y z
N MET A 1 -4.22 -9.17 -3.96
CA MET A 1 -4.60 -9.47 -2.57
C MET A 1 -3.75 -10.65 -2.14
N SER A 2 -3.13 -10.57 -0.96
CA SER A 2 -2.30 -11.63 -0.40
C SER A 2 -2.82 -11.98 0.99
N GLU A 3 -2.97 -13.26 1.30
CA GLU A 3 -3.32 -13.71 2.64
C GLU A 3 -2.04 -13.98 3.44
N MET A 4 -2.01 -13.51 4.68
CA MET A 4 -0.82 -13.54 5.53
C MET A 4 -1.20 -13.83 6.97
N THR A 5 -0.33 -14.53 7.68
CA THR A 5 -0.52 -14.84 9.10
C THR A 5 0.22 -13.82 9.95
N VAL A 6 -0.47 -13.31 10.97
CA VAL A 6 0.09 -12.39 11.96
C VAL A 6 1.02 -13.14 12.93
N VAL A 7 2.23 -12.63 13.09
CA VAL A 7 3.26 -13.17 14.00
C VAL A 7 3.29 -12.40 15.31
N SER A 8 3.11 -11.08 15.25
CA SER A 8 3.15 -10.21 16.41
C SER A 8 2.26 -8.98 16.20
N VAL A 9 1.79 -8.40 17.30
CA VAL A 9 0.98 -7.19 17.33
C VAL A 9 1.49 -6.30 18.45
N ASP A 10 1.88 -5.07 18.11
CA ASP A 10 2.39 -4.07 19.06
C ASP A 10 1.82 -2.68 18.71
N GLY A 11 0.76 -2.27 19.41
CA GLY A 11 0.09 -0.99 19.16
C GLY A 11 -0.50 -0.91 17.75
N SER A 12 0.13 -0.13 16.86
CA SER A 12 -0.22 -0.01 15.44
C SER A 12 0.73 -0.80 14.52
N PHE A 13 1.69 -1.54 15.08
CA PHE A 13 2.60 -2.40 14.34
C PHE A 13 2.08 -3.83 14.30
N VAL A 14 2.16 -4.45 13.12
CA VAL A 14 1.81 -5.84 12.88
C VAL A 14 2.95 -6.49 12.13
N ASP A 15 3.52 -7.55 12.71
CA ASP A 15 4.50 -8.38 12.01
C ASP A 15 3.78 -9.53 11.30
N VAL A 16 4.09 -9.73 10.02
CA VAL A 16 3.52 -10.80 9.19
C VAL A 16 4.60 -11.61 8.50
N VAL A 17 4.30 -12.87 8.20
CA VAL A 17 5.14 -13.68 7.33
C VAL A 17 4.90 -13.27 5.88
N LEU A 18 5.89 -12.63 5.26
CA LEU A 18 5.83 -12.22 3.86
C LEU A 18 6.44 -13.26 2.93
N PRO A 19 5.86 -13.48 1.74
CA PRO A 19 6.57 -14.17 0.68
C PRO A 19 7.71 -13.28 0.17
N SER A 20 8.78 -13.91 -0.33
CA SER A 20 10.02 -13.21 -0.69
C SER A 20 9.83 -12.13 -1.76
N ASP A 21 8.92 -12.34 -2.70
CA ASP A 21 8.56 -11.41 -3.78
C ASP A 21 7.86 -10.12 -3.30
N LYS A 22 7.40 -10.07 -2.04
CA LYS A 22 6.70 -8.93 -1.43
C LYS A 22 7.39 -8.41 -0.17
N SER A 23 8.58 -8.93 0.11
CA SER A 23 9.39 -8.59 1.28
C SER A 23 10.22 -7.32 1.10
N SER A 24 10.28 -6.77 -0.11
CA SER A 24 10.91 -5.47 -0.34
C SER A 24 10.18 -4.39 0.45
N ASP A 25 10.94 -3.47 1.05
CA ASP A 25 10.38 -2.30 1.71
C ASP A 25 9.41 -1.55 0.78
N ASP A 26 8.39 -0.97 1.38
CA ASP A 26 7.33 -0.20 0.71
C ASP A 26 6.46 -0.93 -0.33
N TYR A 27 6.53 -2.25 -0.47
CA TYR A 27 5.60 -2.99 -1.33
C TYR A 27 4.13 -2.83 -0.91
N PHE A 28 3.83 -2.72 0.38
CA PHE A 28 2.48 -2.55 0.90
C PHE A 28 2.17 -1.12 1.35
N THR A 29 3.16 -0.22 1.39
CA THR A 29 2.98 1.19 1.79
C THR A 29 1.96 1.91 0.89
N GLY A 30 0.93 2.51 1.51
CA GLY A 30 -0.20 3.12 0.82
C GLY A 30 -1.30 2.13 0.41
N GLY A 31 -1.18 0.86 0.80
CA GLY A 31 -2.22 -0.16 0.70
C GLY A 31 -3.07 -0.23 1.96
N TYR A 32 -3.73 -1.37 2.18
CA TYR A 32 -4.49 -1.61 3.39
C TYR A 32 -4.45 -3.08 3.81
N VAL A 33 -4.62 -3.31 5.11
CA VAL A 33 -4.91 -4.64 5.67
C VAL A 33 -6.41 -4.75 5.94
N GLN A 34 -6.92 -5.98 5.87
CA GLN A 34 -8.28 -6.32 6.23
C GLN A 34 -8.29 -7.59 7.08
N TRP A 35 -9.00 -7.56 8.20
CA TRP A 35 -9.17 -8.72 9.09
C TRP A 35 -10.60 -8.82 9.59
N SER A 36 -10.94 -9.96 10.20
CA SER A 36 -12.23 -10.15 10.87
C SER A 36 -12.04 -9.95 12.37
N SER A 37 -12.78 -9.02 12.97
CA SER A 37 -12.86 -8.85 14.43
C SER A 37 -14.23 -9.31 14.93
N GLU A 38 -14.44 -9.23 16.24
CA GLU A 38 -15.75 -9.42 16.89
C GLU A 38 -16.80 -8.38 16.43
N TYR A 39 -16.34 -7.25 15.87
CA TYR A 39 -17.19 -6.17 15.36
C TYR A 39 -17.44 -6.27 13.84
N GLY A 40 -16.91 -7.30 13.18
CA GLY A 40 -17.07 -7.53 11.74
C GLY A 40 -15.76 -7.38 10.97
N ILE A 41 -15.85 -7.01 9.68
CA ILE A 41 -14.67 -6.82 8.83
C ILE A 41 -14.08 -5.44 9.11
N GLU A 42 -12.83 -5.41 9.55
CA GLU A 42 -12.08 -4.19 9.78
C GLU A 42 -11.00 -3.99 8.71
N GLN A 43 -10.71 -2.71 8.43
CA GLN A 43 -9.67 -2.29 7.49
C GLN A 43 -8.83 -1.17 8.09
N ARG A 44 -7.52 -1.19 7.81
CA ARG A 44 -6.60 -0.08 8.13
C ARG A 44 -5.61 0.14 7.00
N GLY A 45 -5.32 1.40 6.71
CA GLY A 45 -4.27 1.75 5.75
C GLY A 45 -2.89 1.42 6.28
N ILE A 46 -1.97 1.07 5.39
CA ILE A 46 -0.57 0.77 5.71
C ILE A 46 0.23 2.06 5.50
N GLU A 47 0.74 2.60 6.59
CA GLU A 47 1.57 3.81 6.61
C GLU A 47 2.98 3.50 6.12
N ARG A 48 3.54 2.36 6.56
CA ARG A 48 4.90 1.95 6.21
C ARG A 48 5.09 0.44 6.27
N GLN A 49 5.98 -0.08 5.45
CA GLN A 49 6.48 -1.45 5.51
C GLN A 49 8.01 -1.45 5.67
N LEU A 50 8.50 -2.27 6.61
CA LEU A 50 9.91 -2.65 6.73
C LEU A 50 10.04 -4.16 6.80
N GLY A 51 10.45 -4.80 5.70
CA GLY A 51 10.38 -6.24 5.58
C GLY A 51 8.98 -6.75 5.93
N GLY A 52 8.89 -7.68 6.89
CA GLY A 52 7.62 -8.23 7.41
C GLY A 52 6.86 -7.35 8.41
N ARG A 53 7.39 -6.20 8.80
CA ARG A 53 6.76 -5.30 9.77
C ARG A 53 5.93 -4.24 9.06
N LEU A 54 4.63 -4.21 9.35
CA LEU A 54 3.68 -3.23 8.83
C LEU A 54 3.30 -2.24 9.94
N GLN A 55 3.40 -0.94 9.64
CA GLN A 55 2.84 0.13 10.46
C GLN A 55 1.49 0.55 9.88
N LEU A 56 0.45 0.55 10.71
CA LEU A 56 -0.91 0.83 10.29
C LEU A 56 -1.40 2.18 10.81
N PHE A 57 -2.34 2.79 10.08
CA PHE A 57 -3.04 3.99 10.53
C PHE A 57 -4.05 3.63 11.62
N GLY A 58 -3.66 3.84 12.88
CA GLY A 58 -4.51 3.61 14.06
C GLY A 58 -4.33 2.24 14.70
N GLY A 59 -5.13 1.98 15.74
CA GLY A 59 -5.07 0.73 16.50
C GLY A 59 -5.67 -0.47 15.76
N VAL A 60 -5.23 -1.66 16.18
CA VAL A 60 -5.57 -2.97 15.62
C VAL A 60 -6.39 -3.83 16.59
N GLN A 61 -7.33 -3.19 17.30
CA GLN A 61 -8.19 -3.88 18.26
C GLN A 61 -8.90 -5.07 17.60
N GLY A 62 -8.93 -6.21 18.30
CA GLY A 62 -9.52 -7.44 17.78
C GLY A 62 -8.66 -8.21 16.77
N LEU A 63 -7.45 -7.74 16.45
CA LEU A 63 -6.47 -8.52 15.68
C LEU A 63 -5.63 -9.40 16.61
N ALA A 64 -5.56 -10.70 16.32
CA ALA A 64 -4.83 -11.66 17.14
C ALA A 64 -3.61 -12.25 16.41
N VAL A 65 -2.59 -12.64 17.19
CA VAL A 65 -1.46 -13.44 16.69
C VAL A 65 -1.98 -14.79 16.18
N GLY A 66 -1.47 -15.25 15.04
CA GLY A 66 -1.92 -16.46 14.35
C GLY A 66 -3.15 -16.25 13.47
N GLN A 67 -3.76 -15.06 13.48
CA GLN A 67 -4.88 -14.74 12.60
C GLN A 67 -4.42 -14.53 11.16
N ASN A 68 -5.22 -15.01 10.21
CA ASN A 68 -5.04 -14.69 8.80
C ASN A 68 -5.68 -13.33 8.48
N ILE A 69 -4.89 -12.48 7.83
CA ILE A 69 -5.31 -11.18 7.33
C ILE A 69 -5.12 -11.10 5.82
N LYS A 70 -5.89 -10.23 5.18
CA LYS A 70 -5.75 -9.89 3.77
C LYS A 70 -4.96 -8.60 3.66
N VAL A 71 -3.86 -8.63 2.92
CA VAL A 71 -3.01 -7.47 2.68
C VAL A 71 -3.07 -7.09 1.21
N PHE A 72 -3.39 -5.82 0.96
CA PHE A 72 -3.54 -5.25 -0.36
C PHE A 72 -2.33 -4.37 -0.68
N ALA A 73 -1.77 -4.56 -1.89
CA ALA A 73 -0.57 -3.87 -2.31
C ALA A 73 -0.78 -2.36 -2.38
N GLY A 74 0.23 -1.59 -1.99
CA GLY A 74 0.14 -0.13 -1.96
C GLY A 74 0.35 0.53 -3.32
N CYS A 75 -0.36 1.63 -3.57
CA CYS A 75 -0.20 2.44 -4.78
C CYS A 75 0.50 3.75 -4.43
N ASN A 76 1.74 3.92 -4.89
CA ASN A 76 2.52 5.16 -4.67
C ASN A 76 2.11 6.30 -5.62
N ARG A 77 1.04 6.11 -6.42
CA ARG A 77 0.46 7.10 -7.33
C ARG A 77 1.41 7.57 -8.44
N THR A 78 2.42 6.77 -8.80
CA THR A 78 3.29 7.02 -9.95
C THR A 78 2.85 6.22 -11.17
N PHE A 79 3.05 6.77 -12.37
CA PHE A 79 2.78 6.06 -13.63
C PHE A 79 3.60 4.76 -13.72
N THR A 80 4.87 4.81 -13.32
CA THR A 80 5.76 3.64 -13.30
C THR A 80 5.20 2.51 -12.45
N ALA A 81 4.76 2.78 -11.22
CA ALA A 81 4.17 1.73 -10.38
C ALA A 81 2.83 1.24 -10.96
N CYS A 82 2.03 2.12 -11.55
CA CYS A 82 0.79 1.73 -12.22
C CYS A 82 1.06 0.72 -13.35
N GLN A 83 2.15 0.89 -14.10
CA GLN A 83 2.60 -0.05 -15.13
C GLN A 83 3.21 -1.32 -14.54
N SER A 84 4.28 -1.20 -13.75
CA SER A 84 5.11 -2.35 -13.36
C SER A 84 4.48 -3.23 -12.28
N LYS A 85 3.72 -2.63 -11.35
CA LYS A 85 3.15 -3.35 -10.21
C LYS A 85 1.71 -3.78 -10.44
N PHE A 86 0.94 -2.99 -11.20
CA PHE A 86 -0.50 -3.22 -11.38
C PHE A 86 -0.91 -3.48 -12.83
N ASN A 87 -0.05 -3.21 -13.81
CA ASN A 87 -0.37 -3.27 -15.24
C ASN A 87 -1.70 -2.56 -15.59
N ASN A 88 -1.91 -1.35 -15.07
CA ASN A 88 -3.18 -0.61 -15.14
C ASN A 88 -3.02 0.84 -15.62
N THR A 89 -2.11 1.07 -16.58
CA THR A 89 -1.82 2.42 -17.10
C THR A 89 -3.03 3.08 -17.75
N ASP A 90 -3.94 2.30 -18.32
CA ASP A 90 -5.15 2.81 -19.00
C ASP A 90 -6.08 3.55 -18.05
N ASN A 91 -6.09 3.17 -16.76
CA ASN A 91 -6.87 3.83 -15.72
C ASN A 91 -6.02 4.76 -14.82
N TYR A 92 -4.83 5.16 -15.28
CA TYR A 92 -4.01 6.12 -14.55
C TYR A 92 -4.62 7.52 -14.60
N GLY A 93 -5.20 7.98 -13.50
CA GLY A 93 -5.88 9.29 -13.42
C GLY A 93 -4.97 10.53 -13.31
N GLY A 94 -3.66 10.39 -13.52
CA GLY A 94 -2.70 11.51 -13.50
C GLY A 94 -2.36 12.03 -14.91
N SER A 95 -1.44 12.99 -14.99
CA SER A 95 -0.99 13.59 -16.26
C SER A 95 0.51 13.37 -16.49
N PRO A 96 0.96 12.15 -16.86
CA PRO A 96 2.38 11.80 -16.92
C PRO A 96 3.15 12.57 -18.01
N HIS A 97 2.44 13.12 -18.99
CA HIS A 97 3.00 13.87 -20.11
C HIS A 97 2.75 15.37 -20.04
N MET A 98 2.28 15.89 -18.88
CA MET A 98 2.11 17.33 -18.71
C MET A 98 3.48 18.02 -18.79
N PRO A 99 3.66 18.99 -19.70
CA PRO A 99 4.91 19.73 -19.78
C PRO A 99 5.19 20.48 -18.47
N HIS A 100 6.44 20.49 -18.02
CA HIS A 100 6.85 21.28 -16.83
C HIS A 100 6.98 22.78 -17.13
N LYS A 101 6.84 23.17 -18.39
CA LYS A 101 6.95 24.56 -18.84
C LYS A 101 5.57 25.20 -18.90
N SER A 102 5.47 26.42 -18.35
CA SER A 102 4.24 27.19 -18.43
C SER A 102 4.05 27.72 -19.85
N PRO A 103 2.88 27.54 -20.48
CA PRO A 103 2.59 28.17 -21.77
C PRO A 103 2.48 29.71 -21.68
N PHE A 104 2.51 30.27 -20.47
CA PHE A 104 2.43 31.71 -20.21
C PHE A 104 3.78 32.35 -19.83
N ASP A 105 4.89 31.61 -19.92
CA ASP A 105 6.21 32.12 -19.58
C ASP A 105 6.86 33.01 -20.67
N GLY A 106 6.11 33.33 -21.73
CA GLY A 106 6.56 34.19 -22.82
C GLY A 106 7.46 33.51 -23.84
N THR A 107 7.80 32.23 -23.67
CA THR A 107 8.51 31.47 -24.71
C THR A 107 7.50 30.83 -25.67
N PRO A 108 7.64 31.02 -26.99
CA PRO A 108 6.82 30.29 -27.96
C PRO A 108 6.99 28.78 -27.78
N ILE A 109 5.87 28.05 -27.81
CA ILE A 109 5.80 26.58 -27.74
C ILE A 109 5.94 25.92 -29.12
N PHE A 110 6.40 26.68 -30.12
CA PHE A 110 6.72 26.22 -31.48
C PHE A 110 8.22 26.32 -31.72
#